data_AF-A0A5C5FLW9-F1
#
_entry.id   AF-A0A5C5FLW9-F1
#
_cell.length_a   1.000
_cell.length_b   1.000
_cell.length_c   1.000
_cell.angle_alpha   90.00
_cell.angle_beta   90.00
_cell.angle_gamma   90.00
#
_symmetry.space_group_name_H-M   'P 1'
#
loop_
_entity.id
_entity.type
_entity.pdbx_description
1 polymer ?
#
loop_
_entity_poly.entity_id
_entity_poly.type
_entity_poly.pdbx_seq_one_letter_code
_entity_poly.pdbx_strand_id
1 'polypeptide(L)'
;LEVRVPGADMNPYLTFASLLALGQRGIRQQLALPGPPVGPRTDRRALERLPRSLDRAVERMLAEGSRAREVLGRETVEHLGATRQNEWELFSQAVTDWEMRRYLELA
;
A
#
# COMPACT_ATOMS: atom_id res chain seq x y z
N LEU A 1 -13.24 -6.37 -14.41
CA LEU A 1 -12.76 -5.51 -13.30
C LEU A 1 -11.32 -5.12 -13.61
N GLU A 2 -10.94 -3.87 -13.46
CA GLU A 2 -9.58 -3.37 -13.73
C GLU A 2 -9.03 -2.76 -12.43
N VAL A 3 -7.93 -3.28 -11.89
CA VAL A 3 -7.28 -2.75 -10.68
C VAL A 3 -6.03 -1.97 -11.08
N ARG A 4 -6.09 -0.65 -10.92
CA ARG A 4 -5.06 0.28 -11.43
C ARG A 4 -4.10 0.76 -10.34
N VAL A 5 -4.05 0.06 -9.20
CA VAL A 5 -3.20 0.40 -8.05
C VAL A 5 -1.77 -0.15 -8.20
N PRO A 6 -1.54 -1.41 -8.63
CA PRO A 6 -0.19 -1.92 -8.76
C PRO A 6 0.64 -1.17 -9.82
N GLY A 7 1.87 -0.79 -9.47
CA GLY A 7 2.87 -0.24 -10.39
C GLY A 7 3.61 -1.33 -11.17
N ALA A 8 4.53 -0.94 -12.06
CA ALA A 8 5.33 -1.89 -12.85
C ALA A 8 6.41 -2.61 -12.04
N ASP A 9 6.74 -2.09 -10.86
CA ASP A 9 7.71 -2.57 -9.87
C ASP A 9 7.15 -3.62 -8.91
N MET A 10 5.85 -3.93 -9.00
CA MET A 10 5.19 -4.92 -8.16
C MET A 10 5.65 -6.35 -8.45
N ASN A 11 5.63 -7.22 -7.43
CA ASN A 11 5.77 -8.66 -7.64
C ASN A 11 4.45 -9.22 -8.22
N PRO A 12 4.44 -9.78 -9.45
CA PRO A 12 3.21 -10.22 -10.11
C PRO A 12 2.51 -11.35 -9.34
N TYR A 13 3.27 -12.28 -8.76
CA TYR A 13 2.71 -13.41 -8.03
C TYR A 13 1.98 -12.93 -6.76
N LEU A 14 2.64 -12.11 -5.94
CA LEU A 14 2.04 -11.58 -4.71
C LEU A 14 0.84 -10.69 -5.02
N THR A 15 0.92 -9.90 -6.08
CA THR A 15 -0.17 -9.00 -6.48
C THR A 15 -1.39 -9.79 -6.93
N PHE A 16 -1.25 -10.73 -7.87
CA PHE A 16 -2.39 -11.53 -8.33
C PHE A 16 -2.95 -12.43 -7.23
N ALA A 17 -2.11 -13.03 -6.40
CA ALA A 17 -2.56 -13.80 -5.24
C ALA A 17 -3.40 -12.94 -4.28
N SER A 18 -2.95 -11.72 -3.97
CA SER A 18 -3.66 -10.78 -3.12
C SER A 18 -5.02 -10.37 -3.72
N LEU A 19 -5.04 -10.02 -5.01
CA LEU A 19 -6.27 -9.59 -5.69
C LEU A 19 -7.32 -10.72 -5.73
N LEU A 20 -6.91 -11.94 -6.08
CA LEU A 20 -7.80 -13.09 -6.12
C LEU A 20 -8.32 -13.44 -4.72
N ALA A 21 -7.44 -13.48 -3.71
CA ALA A 21 -7.82 -13.83 -2.35
C ALA A 21 -8.74 -12.78 -1.71
N LEU A 22 -8.48 -11.48 -1.90
CA LEU A 22 -9.35 -10.40 -1.43
C LEU A 22 -10.70 -10.40 -2.16
N GLY A 23 -10.70 -10.66 -3.46
CA GLY A 23 -11.93 -10.82 -4.25
C GLY A 23 -12.79 -11.99 -3.74
N GLN A 24 -12.16 -13.15 -3.54
CA GLN A 24 -12.83 -14.33 -2.99
C GLN A 24 -13.37 -14.08 -1.57
N ARG A 25 -12.60 -13.40 -0.73
CA ARG A 25 -13.02 -12.97 0.62
C ARG A 25 -14.29 -12.13 0.58
N GLY A 26 -14.33 -11.12 -0.31
CA GLY A 26 -15.50 -10.27 -0.50
C GLY A 26 -16.75 -11.03 -0.91
N ILE A 27 -16.61 -11.98 -1.84
CA ILE A 27 -17.72 -12.84 -2.30
C ILE A 27 -18.21 -13.75 -1.16
N ARG A 28 -17.30 -14.46 -0.47
CA ARG A 28 -17.64 -15.39 0.61
C ARG A 28 -18.32 -14.71 1.79
N GLN A 29 -17.88 -13.50 2.13
CA GLN A 29 -18.43 -12.72 3.25
C GLN A 29 -19.58 -11.80 2.84
N GLN A 30 -19.99 -11.81 1.56
CA GLN A 30 -21.04 -10.95 1.01
C GLN A 30 -20.88 -9.47 1.40
N LEU A 31 -19.65 -8.96 1.30
CA LEU A 31 -19.33 -7.62 1.79
C LEU A 31 -20.06 -6.55 0.97
N ALA A 32 -20.63 -5.57 1.67
CA ALA A 32 -21.17 -4.37 1.04
C ALA A 32 -20.05 -3.55 0.40
N LEU A 33 -20.33 -3.01 -0.79
CA LEU A 33 -19.43 -2.04 -1.41
C LEU A 33 -19.52 -0.71 -0.65
N PRO A 34 -18.37 -0.04 -0.39
CA PRO A 34 -18.31 1.14 0.48
C PRO A 34 -18.98 2.39 -0.09
N GLY A 35 -19.44 2.37 -1.35
CA GLY A 35 -20.14 3.49 -1.95
C GLY A 35 -20.34 3.37 -3.46
N PRO A 36 -21.00 4.36 -4.09
CA PRO A 36 -21.15 4.42 -5.53
C PRO A 36 -19.79 4.62 -6.24
N PRO A 37 -19.72 4.36 -7.55
CA PRO A 37 -18.52 4.61 -8.33
C PRO A 37 -18.02 6.05 -8.17
N VAL A 38 -16.71 6.21 -7.97
CA VAL A 38 -16.07 7.53 -7.92
C VAL A 38 -16.05 8.13 -9.32
N GLY A 39 -16.58 9.35 -9.45
CA GLY A 39 -16.66 10.08 -10.70
C GLY A 39 -16.18 11.53 -10.57
N PRO A 40 -16.29 12.35 -11.65
CA PRO A 40 -15.81 13.73 -11.66
C PRO A 40 -16.42 14.62 -10.58
N ARG A 41 -17.65 14.30 -10.13
CA ARG A 41 -18.40 15.04 -9.12
C ARG A 41 -18.21 14.51 -7.70
N THR A 42 -17.45 13.44 -7.51
CA THR A 42 -17.22 12.87 -6.18
C THR A 42 -16.31 13.78 -5.37
N ASP A 43 -16.72 14.13 -4.16
CA ASP A 43 -15.84 14.82 -3.22
C ASP A 43 -14.71 13.88 -2.80
N ARG A 44 -13.52 14.10 -3.37
CA ARG A 44 -12.32 13.30 -3.08
C ARG A 44 -11.83 13.45 -1.65
N ARG A 45 -12.29 14.45 -0.88
CA ARG A 45 -11.95 14.61 0.54
C ARG A 45 -12.73 13.63 1.42
N ALA A 46 -13.89 13.17 0.96
CA ALA A 46 -14.71 12.18 1.66
C ALA A 46 -14.26 10.72 1.43
N LEU A 47 -13.27 10.49 0.56
CA LEU A 47 -12.76 9.15 0.26
C LEU A 47 -11.56 8.79 1.14
N GLU A 48 -11.51 7.53 1.58
CA GLU A 48 -10.31 7.00 2.22
C GLU A 48 -9.15 7.03 1.22
N ARG A 49 -8.03 7.62 1.64
CA ARG A 49 -6.81 7.68 0.84
C ARG A 49 -5.92 6.49 1.09
N LEU A 50 -5.32 6.00 0.02
CA LEU A 50 -4.20 5.06 0.11
C LEU A 50 -3.01 5.71 0.85
N PRO A 51 -2.16 4.89 1.47
CA PRO A 51 -0.86 5.33 2.01
C PRO A 51 -0.07 6.15 0.97
N ARG A 52 0.61 7.19 1.43
CA ARG A 52 1.40 8.10 0.57
C ARG A 52 2.90 7.81 0.59
N SER A 53 3.31 6.81 1.34
CA SER A 53 4.71 6.46 1.58
C SER A 53 4.80 4.99 1.97
N LEU A 54 5.98 4.41 1.77
CA LEU A 54 6.20 2.97 1.99
C LEU A 54 6.01 2.59 3.46
N ASP A 55 6.50 3.41 4.41
CA ASP A 55 6.29 3.21 5.85
C ASP A 55 4.81 3.05 6.21
N ARG A 56 3.95 3.93 5.69
CA ARG A 56 2.51 3.90 5.97
C ARG A 56 1.81 2.74 5.30
N ALA A 57 2.30 2.29 4.14
CA ALA A 57 1.78 1.10 3.49
C ALA A 57 2.12 -0.16 4.31
N VAL A 58 3.36 -0.25 4.77
CA VAL A 58 3.85 -1.39 5.55
C VAL A 58 3.25 -1.43 6.95
N GLU A 59 3.11 -0.28 7.62
CA GLU A 59 2.39 -0.15 8.89
C GLU A 59 0.96 -0.71 8.79
N ARG A 60 0.20 -0.33 7.74
CA ARG A 60 -1.14 -0.86 7.51
C ARG A 60 -1.13 -2.36 7.17
N MET A 61 -0.12 -2.84 6.45
CA MET A 61 0.02 -4.25 6.08
C MET A 61 0.32 -5.13 7.31
N LEU A 62 1.16 -4.64 8.22
CA LEU A 62 1.60 -5.32 9.45
C LEU A 62 0.64 -5.13 10.64
N ALA A 63 -0.39 -4.30 10.51
CA ALA A 63 -1.36 -4.10 11.58
C ALA A 63 -1.99 -5.43 12.02
N GLU A 64 -2.21 -5.59 13.33
CA GLU A 64 -3.00 -6.72 13.83
C GLU A 64 -4.39 -6.72 13.20
N GLY A 65 -4.83 -7.87 12.70
CA GLY A 65 -6.09 -8.00 11.96
C GLY A 65 -6.07 -7.42 10.53
N SER A 66 -4.90 -7.10 9.96
CA SER A 66 -4.83 -6.64 8.57
C SER A 66 -5.37 -7.71 7.61
N ARG A 67 -6.06 -7.25 6.55
CA ARG A 67 -6.55 -8.14 5.48
C ARG A 67 -5.40 -8.87 4.78
N ALA A 68 -4.20 -8.28 4.77
CA ALA A 68 -3.01 -8.91 4.21
C ALA A 68 -2.65 -10.19 4.98
N ARG A 69 -2.63 -10.15 6.33
CA ARG A 69 -2.36 -11.33 7.15
C ARG A 69 -3.44 -12.40 7.01
N GLU A 70 -4.70 -11.98 6.84
CA GLU A 70 -5.81 -12.89 6.58
C GLU A 70 -5.65 -13.66 5.25
N VAL A 71 -5.22 -12.97 4.18
CA VAL A 71 -5.23 -13.55 2.82
C VAL A 71 -3.90 -14.14 2.35
N LEU A 72 -2.76 -13.63 2.84
CA LEU A 72 -1.42 -14.11 2.46
C LEU A 72 -0.73 -14.93 3.56
N GLY A 73 -1.33 -14.97 4.76
CA GLY A 73 -0.74 -15.60 5.94
C GLY A 73 0.22 -14.68 6.69
N ARG A 74 0.32 -14.91 8.00
CA ARG A 74 1.15 -14.08 8.90
C ARG A 74 2.63 -14.11 8.50
N GLU A 75 3.20 -15.29 8.27
CA GLU A 75 4.62 -15.45 7.97
C GLU A 75 5.06 -14.68 6.71
N THR A 76 4.30 -14.81 5.61
CA THR A 76 4.55 -14.07 4.36
C THR A 76 4.53 -12.57 4.59
N VAL A 77 3.55 -12.08 5.35
CA VAL A 77 3.36 -10.65 5.61
C VAL A 77 4.44 -10.10 6.53
N GLU A 78 4.86 -10.83 7.56
CA GLU A 78 5.98 -10.43 8.41
C GLU A 78 7.28 -10.35 7.62
N HIS A 79 7.59 -11.39 6.84
CA HIS A 79 8.82 -11.43 6.06
C HIS A 79 8.85 -10.29 5.02
N LEU A 80 7.78 -10.13 4.26
CA LEU A 80 7.69 -9.05 3.27
C LEU A 80 7.74 -7.67 3.96
N GLY A 81 7.01 -7.49 5.06
CA GLY A 81 6.96 -6.24 5.81
C GLY A 81 8.33 -5.84 6.34
N ALA A 82 9.07 -6.76 6.95
CA ALA A 82 10.41 -6.52 7.47
C ALA A 82 11.37 -6.03 6.37
N THR A 83 11.32 -6.65 5.17
CA THR A 83 12.17 -6.20 4.05
C THR A 83 11.85 -4.77 3.59
N ARG A 84 10.56 -4.38 3.60
CA ARG A 84 10.13 -3.02 3.23
C ARG A 84 10.40 -1.99 4.32
N GLN A 85 10.36 -2.37 5.60
CA GLN A 85 10.76 -1.49 6.71
C GLN A 85 12.25 -1.14 6.59
N ASN A 86 13.10 -2.14 6.41
CA ASN A 86 14.54 -1.91 6.21
C ASN A 86 14.82 -1.04 4.97
N GLU A 87 14.11 -1.28 3.86
CA GLU A 87 14.22 -0.44 2.66
C GLU A 87 13.84 1.02 2.93
N TRP A 88 12.74 1.25 3.66
CA TRP A 88 12.32 2.59 4.04
C TRP A 88 13.32 3.27 4.99
N GLU A 89 13.85 2.54 5.97
CA GLU A 89 14.85 3.06 6.90
C GLU A 89 16.10 3.56 6.15
N LEU A 90 16.62 2.75 5.22
CA LEU A 90 17.75 3.13 4.37
C LEU A 90 17.43 4.36 3.51
N PHE A 91 16.26 4.38 2.87
CA PHE A 91 15.82 5.53 2.07
C PHE A 91 15.71 6.80 2.90
N SER A 92 15.15 6.72 4.11
CA SER A 92 14.91 7.87 4.99
C SER A 92 16.19 8.54 5.52
N GLN A 93 17.32 7.84 5.46
CA GLN A 93 18.64 8.33 5.88
C GLN A 93 19.44 8.93 4.72
N ALA A 94 18.97 8.78 3.47
CA ALA A 94 19.65 9.30 2.31
C ALA A 94 19.41 10.81 2.17
N VAL A 95 20.49 11.57 1.96
CA VAL A 95 20.40 12.99 1.57
C VAL A 95 20.34 13.08 0.06
N THR A 96 19.23 13.61 -0.46
CA THR A 96 18.98 13.70 -1.90
C THR A 96 19.58 14.98 -2.49
N ASP A 97 19.87 14.95 -3.79
CA ASP A 97 20.29 16.15 -4.55
C ASP A 97 19.30 17.31 -4.40
N TRP A 98 18.01 17.02 -4.26
CA TRP A 98 16.98 18.05 -4.05
C TRP A 98 17.20 18.79 -2.73
N GLU A 99 17.49 18.07 -1.65
CA GLU A 99 17.77 18.65 -0.34
C GLU A 99 19.06 19.46 -0.37
N MET A 100 20.11 18.93 -1.00
CA MET A 100 21.39 19.63 -1.16
C MET A 100 21.20 20.95 -1.91
N ARG A 101 20.56 20.95 -3.08
CA ARG A 101 20.31 22.17 -3.86
C ARG A 101 19.43 23.18 -3.12
N ARG A 102 18.47 22.70 -2.33
CA ARG A 102 17.54 23.59 -1.62
C ARG A 102 18.17 24.25 -0.39
N TYR A 103 18.98 23.52 0.38
CA TYR A 103 19.44 23.99 1.69
C TYR A 103 20.92 24.41 1.70
N LEU A 104 21.76 23.90 0.80
CA LEU A 104 23.20 24.18 0.81
C LEU A 104 23.56 25.53 0.15
N GLU A 105 22.83 25.99 -0.87
CA GLU A 105 23.06 27.33 -1.46
C GLU A 105 22.53 28.49 -0.57
N LEU A 106 21.74 28.17 0.45
CA LEU A 106 21.24 29.13 1.45
C LEU A 106 22.18 29.27 2.67
N ALA A 107 23.28 28.52 2.72
CA ALA A 107 24.25 28.49 3.82
C ALA A 107 25.48 29.36 3.55
#